data_AF-M9RWM4-F1
#
_entry.id   AF-M9RWM4-F1
#
_cell.length_a   1.000
_cell.length_b   1.000
_cell.length_c   1.000
_cell.angle_alpha   90.00
_cell.angle_beta   90.00
_cell.angle_gamma   90.00
#
_symmetry.space_group_name_H-M   'P 1'
#
loop_
_entity.id
_entity.type
_entity.pdbx_description
1 polymer ?
#
loop_
_entity_poly.entity_id
_entity_poly.type
_entity_poly.pdbx_seq_one_letter_code
_entity_poly.pdbx_strand_id
1 'polypeptide(L)'
;MCRVELKDGIAAELVLHPDFTPLLPHFDTVWNLLAQSLKPIDDIGEFWEGDYVLGLFPEMSQNGRPILSYADALAIQDTFPDVDVVKTDGIKHVLEPFARIIESLAVVAAIRLGLSASTAAMFGNQLSYIASGVATGTIDEFARGSLLDETAQIGWCRDSPWAVETWISAQPRIESILDRCLLWDKNPLLFTQQRQLWYQARRFETRAHTERS
;
A
#
# COMPACT_ATOMS: atom_id res chain seq x y z
N MET A 1 -12.99 -21.73 1.08
CA MET A 1 -13.52 -22.93 0.38
C MET A 1 -12.34 -23.60 -0.30
N CYS A 2 -12.28 -24.93 -0.42
CA CYS A 2 -11.16 -25.60 -1.10
C CYS A 2 -11.67 -26.27 -2.38
N ARG A 3 -10.94 -26.11 -3.48
CA ARG A 3 -11.15 -26.91 -4.67
C ARG A 3 -10.44 -28.25 -4.47
N VAL A 4 -11.21 -29.33 -4.62
CA VAL A 4 -10.70 -30.70 -4.55
C VAL A 4 -10.46 -31.17 -5.97
N GLU A 5 -9.22 -31.54 -6.28
CA GLU A 5 -8.87 -32.20 -7.54
C GLU A 5 -8.38 -33.61 -7.26
N LEU A 6 -8.93 -34.58 -8.00
CA LEU A 6 -8.39 -35.94 -8.02
C LEU A 6 -7.38 -36.01 -9.15
N LYS A 7 -6.11 -36.20 -8.82
CA LYS A 7 -5.06 -36.46 -9.80
C LYS A 7 -4.97 -37.96 -10.01
N ASP A 8 -5.39 -38.41 -11.20
CA ASP A 8 -5.18 -39.79 -11.63
C ASP A 8 -3.71 -39.97 -12.07
N GLY A 9 -2.92 -40.58 -11.18
CA GLY A 9 -1.55 -41.03 -11.42
C GLY A 9 -1.40 -42.53 -11.09
N ILE A 10 -0.17 -42.98 -10.86
CA ILE A 10 0.12 -44.39 -10.47
C ILE A 10 -0.50 -44.72 -9.09
N ALA A 11 -0.75 -43.71 -8.26
CA ALA A 11 -1.63 -43.74 -7.10
C ALA A 11 -2.59 -42.54 -7.19
N ALA A 12 -3.83 -42.72 -6.72
CA ALA A 12 -4.80 -41.64 -6.67
C ALA A 12 -4.39 -40.61 -5.60
N GLU A 13 -4.19 -39.36 -6.02
CA GLU A 13 -3.87 -38.25 -5.12
C GLU A 13 -5.04 -37.28 -5.05
N LEU A 14 -5.48 -36.94 -3.84
CA LEU A 14 -6.50 -35.93 -3.59
C LEU A 14 -5.77 -34.62 -3.26
N VAL A 15 -5.76 -33.70 -4.23
CA VAL A 15 -5.09 -32.40 -4.10
C VAL A 15 -6.10 -31.36 -3.67
N LEU A 16 -5.80 -30.70 -2.55
CA LEU A 16 -6.60 -29.59 -2.04
C LEU A 16 -5.94 -28.28 -2.49
N HIS A 17 -6.61 -27.58 -3.40
CA HIS A 17 -6.24 -26.22 -3.75
C HIS A 17 -7.08 -25.25 -2.94
N PRO A 18 -6.46 -24.38 -2.11
CA PRO A 18 -7.22 -23.31 -1.47
C PRO A 18 -7.79 -22.40 -2.55
N ASP A 19 -9.10 -22.17 -2.50
CA ASP A 19 -9.77 -21.20 -3.36
C ASP A 19 -9.71 -19.82 -2.68
N PHE A 20 -8.93 -18.93 -3.30
CA PHE A 20 -8.72 -17.56 -2.83
C PHE A 20 -9.60 -16.53 -3.58
N THR A 21 -10.40 -16.94 -4.56
CA THR A 21 -11.36 -16.06 -5.24
C THR A 21 -12.25 -15.28 -4.26
N PRO A 22 -12.71 -15.84 -3.12
CA PRO A 22 -13.48 -15.09 -2.12
C PRO A 22 -12.75 -13.91 -1.46
N LEU A 23 -11.41 -13.84 -1.58
CA LEU A 23 -10.61 -12.77 -1.01
C LEU A 23 -10.47 -11.56 -1.96
N LEU A 24 -10.69 -11.73 -3.26
CA LEU A 24 -10.58 -10.65 -4.25
C LEU A 24 -11.42 -9.40 -3.95
N PRO A 25 -12.67 -9.51 -3.44
CA PRO A 25 -13.47 -8.35 -3.06
C PRO A 25 -12.80 -7.45 -2.02
N HIS A 26 -11.86 -7.97 -1.22
CA HIS A 26 -11.12 -7.16 -0.25
C HIS A 26 -10.20 -6.17 -0.95
N PHE A 27 -9.50 -6.61 -2.00
CA PHE A 27 -8.66 -5.73 -2.81
C PHE A 27 -9.49 -4.72 -3.58
N ASP A 28 -10.59 -5.17 -4.20
CA ASP A 28 -11.51 -4.28 -4.92
C ASP A 28 -12.10 -3.20 -4.00
N THR A 29 -12.43 -3.53 -2.76
CA THR A 29 -12.93 -2.55 -1.78
C THR A 29 -11.89 -1.48 -1.48
N VAL A 30 -10.63 -1.86 -1.24
CA VAL A 30 -9.55 -0.86 -1.02
C VAL A 30 -9.29 -0.05 -2.28
N TRP A 31 -9.36 -0.67 -3.46
CA TRP A 31 -9.26 0.02 -4.74
C TRP A 31 -10.38 1.06 -4.89
N ASN A 32 -11.61 0.73 -4.53
CA ASN A 32 -12.75 1.64 -4.58
C ASN A 32 -12.62 2.81 -3.60
N LEU A 33 -11.97 2.61 -2.44
CA LEU A 33 -11.64 3.70 -1.52
C LEU A 33 -10.59 4.64 -2.13
N LEU A 34 -9.54 4.10 -2.74
CA LEU A 34 -8.53 4.86 -3.48
C LEU A 34 -9.15 5.63 -4.64
N ALA A 35 -9.93 4.97 -5.49
CA ALA A 35 -10.60 5.56 -6.64
C ALA A 35 -11.50 6.73 -6.23
N GLN A 36 -12.28 6.59 -5.16
CA GLN A 36 -13.11 7.68 -4.66
C GLN A 36 -12.29 8.87 -4.16
N SER A 37 -11.18 8.62 -3.48
CA SER A 37 -10.29 9.68 -2.99
C SER A 37 -9.49 10.38 -4.10
N LEU A 38 -9.21 9.70 -5.20
CA LEU A 38 -8.44 10.22 -6.33
C LEU A 38 -9.31 10.79 -7.46
N LYS A 39 -10.62 10.50 -7.45
CA LYS A 39 -11.58 10.90 -8.49
C LYS A 39 -11.49 12.36 -8.93
N PRO A 40 -11.25 13.35 -8.06
CA PRO A 40 -11.18 14.74 -8.51
C PRO A 40 -9.87 15.10 -9.21
N ILE A 41 -8.84 14.25 -9.10
CA ILE A 41 -7.57 14.39 -9.82
C ILE A 41 -7.74 13.81 -11.23
N ASP A 42 -8.08 12.52 -11.32
CA ASP A 42 -8.42 11.83 -12.57
C ASP A 42 -9.09 10.47 -12.25
N ASP A 43 -9.62 9.80 -13.28
CA ASP A 43 -10.14 8.45 -13.17
C ASP A 43 -9.02 7.41 -13.29
N ILE A 44 -8.80 6.64 -12.22
CA ILE A 44 -7.83 5.54 -12.20
C ILE A 44 -8.40 4.24 -12.80
N GLY A 45 -9.68 4.20 -13.17
CA GLY A 45 -10.35 3.04 -13.76
C GLY A 45 -10.66 1.91 -12.76
N GLU A 46 -11.13 0.79 -13.30
CA GLU A 46 -11.55 -0.38 -12.51
C GLU A 46 -10.36 -1.21 -11.99
N PHE A 47 -10.55 -1.90 -10.87
CA PHE A 47 -9.57 -2.85 -10.35
C PHE A 47 -9.35 -3.98 -11.38
N TRP A 48 -8.09 -4.29 -11.67
CA TRP A 48 -7.75 -5.41 -12.54
C TRP A 48 -6.59 -6.22 -11.98
N GLU A 49 -6.83 -7.50 -11.73
CA GLU A 49 -5.85 -8.44 -11.18
C GLU A 49 -4.57 -8.56 -12.03
N GLY A 50 -4.68 -8.34 -13.35
CA GLY A 50 -3.55 -8.43 -14.28
C GLY A 50 -2.43 -7.41 -14.04
N ASP A 51 -2.71 -6.32 -13.32
CA ASP A 51 -1.72 -5.32 -12.94
C ASP A 51 -0.83 -5.77 -11.77
N TYR A 52 -1.21 -6.85 -11.09
CA TYR A 52 -0.58 -7.33 -9.87
C TYR A 52 0.03 -8.71 -10.04
N VAL A 53 0.99 -9.02 -9.18
CA VAL A 53 1.37 -10.40 -8.90
C VAL A 53 0.58 -10.86 -7.68
N LEU A 54 -0.35 -11.79 -7.89
CA LEU A 54 -1.13 -12.41 -6.81
C LEU A 54 -0.34 -13.59 -6.23
N GLY A 55 -0.08 -13.54 -4.93
CA GLY A 55 0.71 -14.54 -4.21
C GLY A 55 0.10 -14.88 -2.86
N LEU A 56 0.50 -16.02 -2.28
CA LEU A 56 0.04 -16.39 -0.94
C LEU A 56 0.66 -15.48 0.13
N PHE A 57 1.93 -15.12 -0.04
CA PHE A 57 2.71 -14.35 0.94
C PHE A 57 3.20 -13.03 0.34
N PRO A 58 3.46 -12.02 1.18
CA PRO A 58 4.04 -10.75 0.75
C PRO A 58 5.55 -10.93 0.49
N GLU A 59 5.90 -11.64 -0.58
CA GLU A 59 7.29 -11.75 -1.04
C GLU A 59 7.68 -10.56 -1.93
N MET A 60 8.96 -10.41 -2.29
CA MET A 60 9.40 -9.32 -3.17
C MET A 60 9.12 -9.63 -4.64
N SER A 61 8.62 -8.63 -5.37
CA SER A 61 8.33 -8.75 -6.81
C SER A 61 9.61 -8.89 -7.62
N GLN A 62 9.69 -9.95 -8.43
CA GLN A 62 10.79 -10.16 -9.38
C GLN A 62 10.61 -9.39 -10.69
N ASN A 63 9.38 -8.93 -11.00
CA ASN A 63 9.00 -8.40 -12.32
C ASN A 63 8.60 -6.92 -12.30
N GLY A 64 8.82 -6.21 -11.19
CA GLY A 64 8.51 -4.79 -11.06
C GLY A 64 7.02 -4.44 -10.90
N ARG A 65 6.11 -5.43 -10.97
CA ARG A 65 4.69 -5.26 -10.63
C ARG A 65 4.47 -5.35 -9.12
N PRO A 66 3.57 -4.56 -8.53
CA PRO A 66 3.24 -4.67 -7.11
C PRO A 66 2.57 -6.02 -6.78
N ILE A 67 2.67 -6.45 -5.51
CA ILE A 67 2.18 -7.76 -5.05
C ILE A 67 0.93 -7.58 -4.19
N LEU A 68 -0.09 -8.38 -4.48
CA LEU A 68 -1.23 -8.55 -3.61
C LEU A 68 -1.17 -9.94 -2.97
N SER A 69 -1.11 -9.95 -1.65
CA SER A 69 -0.95 -11.16 -0.84
C SER A 69 -2.29 -11.66 -0.32
N TYR A 70 -2.64 -12.91 -0.62
CA TYR A 70 -3.84 -13.54 -0.06
C TYR A 70 -3.74 -13.70 1.47
N ALA A 71 -2.55 -13.86 2.04
CA ALA A 71 -2.39 -13.85 3.50
C ALA A 71 -2.75 -12.49 4.10
N ASP A 72 -2.45 -11.37 3.41
CA ASP A 72 -2.83 -10.05 3.89
C ASP A 72 -4.34 -9.84 3.78
N ALA A 73 -4.98 -10.26 2.67
CA ALA A 73 -6.43 -10.24 2.52
C ALA A 73 -7.14 -11.11 3.57
N LEU A 74 -6.59 -12.28 3.88
CA LEU A 74 -7.12 -13.15 4.92
C LEU A 74 -7.00 -12.50 6.31
N ALA A 75 -5.87 -11.82 6.59
CA ALA A 75 -5.65 -11.15 7.87
C ALA A 75 -6.65 -10.01 8.12
N ILE A 76 -7.14 -9.33 7.08
CA ILE A 76 -8.12 -8.24 7.19
C ILE A 76 -9.57 -8.72 7.12
N GLN A 77 -9.83 -9.99 6.80
CA GLN A 77 -11.16 -10.52 6.50
C GLN A 77 -12.19 -10.26 7.60
N ASP A 78 -11.82 -10.49 8.86
CA ASP A 78 -12.72 -10.32 10.00
C ASP A 78 -13.02 -8.85 10.33
N THR A 79 -12.35 -7.91 9.67
CA THR A 79 -12.59 -6.47 9.83
C THR A 79 -13.34 -5.86 8.66
N PHE A 80 -13.65 -6.66 7.62
CA PHE A 80 -14.32 -6.22 6.40
C PHE A 80 -15.71 -5.64 6.71
N PRO A 81 -16.17 -4.58 6.01
CA PRO A 81 -17.33 -3.77 6.42
C PRO A 81 -18.67 -4.50 6.57
N ASP A 82 -18.83 -5.67 5.94
CA ASP A 82 -20.04 -6.51 6.08
C ASP A 82 -20.00 -7.48 7.27
N VAL A 83 -18.89 -7.52 8.03
CA VAL A 83 -18.78 -8.32 9.25
C VAL A 83 -19.25 -7.47 10.43
N ASP A 84 -20.40 -7.83 11.01
CA ASP A 84 -21.16 -7.13 12.08
C ASP A 84 -20.41 -6.78 13.38
N VAL A 85 -19.08 -6.93 13.45
CA VAL A 85 -18.30 -6.75 14.66
C VAL A 85 -16.95 -6.09 14.34
N VAL A 86 -16.92 -4.78 14.10
CA VAL A 86 -15.66 -4.03 14.24
C VAL A 86 -15.38 -3.83 15.73
N LYS A 87 -14.79 -4.85 16.36
CA LYS A 87 -14.09 -4.67 17.63
C LYS A 87 -12.87 -3.80 17.33
N THR A 88 -12.91 -2.54 17.76
CA THR A 88 -11.81 -1.57 17.66
C THR A 88 -10.47 -2.10 18.20
N ASP A 89 -10.49 -3.08 19.11
CA ASP A 89 -9.29 -3.75 19.62
C ASP A 89 -8.58 -4.64 18.59
N GLY A 90 -9.30 -5.18 17.59
CA GLY A 90 -8.73 -6.06 16.56
C GLY A 90 -7.98 -5.33 15.45
N ILE A 91 -8.26 -4.03 15.25
CA ILE A 91 -7.76 -3.28 14.08
C ILE A 91 -6.23 -3.19 14.08
N LYS A 92 -5.60 -3.06 15.25
CA LYS A 92 -4.13 -2.93 15.37
C LYS A 92 -3.37 -4.10 14.75
N HIS A 93 -3.91 -5.31 14.80
CA HIS A 93 -3.27 -6.51 14.25
C HIS A 93 -3.39 -6.60 12.72
N VAL A 94 -4.31 -5.85 12.12
CA VAL A 94 -4.58 -5.89 10.68
C VAL A 94 -4.05 -4.66 9.93
N LEU A 95 -3.55 -3.64 10.65
CA LEU A 95 -3.03 -2.41 10.04
C LEU A 95 -1.83 -2.65 9.12
N GLU A 96 -0.93 -3.59 9.47
CA GLU A 96 0.24 -3.88 8.65
C GLU A 96 -0.13 -4.61 7.34
N PRO A 97 -0.94 -5.69 7.36
CA PRO A 97 -1.55 -6.24 6.15
C PRO A 97 -2.28 -5.19 5.30
N PHE A 98 -3.08 -4.35 5.95
CA PHE A 98 -3.83 -3.30 5.26
C PHE A 98 -2.90 -2.27 4.60
N ALA A 99 -1.85 -1.85 5.29
CA ALA A 99 -0.84 -0.94 4.75
C ALA A 99 -0.14 -1.52 3.51
N ARG A 100 0.21 -2.81 3.51
CA ARG A 100 0.79 -3.48 2.33
C ARG A 100 -0.17 -3.52 1.14
N ILE A 101 -1.46 -3.75 1.39
CA ILE A 101 -2.49 -3.70 0.35
C ILE A 101 -2.60 -2.27 -0.21
N ILE A 102 -2.71 -1.26 0.65
CA ILE A 102 -2.76 0.16 0.23
C ILE A 102 -1.53 0.49 -0.62
N GLU A 103 -0.34 0.13 -0.16
CA GLU A 103 0.93 0.40 -0.85
C GLU A 103 0.87 -0.13 -2.29
N SER A 104 0.57 -1.42 -2.45
CA SER A 104 0.55 -2.08 -3.76
C SER A 104 -0.52 -1.52 -4.69
N LEU A 105 -1.73 -1.29 -4.19
CA LEU A 105 -2.81 -0.71 -4.99
C LEU A 105 -2.50 0.73 -5.41
N ALA A 106 -1.94 1.53 -4.51
CA ALA A 106 -1.55 2.90 -4.75
C ALA A 106 -0.45 3.04 -5.81
N VAL A 107 0.48 2.08 -5.89
CA VAL A 107 1.48 2.05 -6.98
C VAL A 107 0.79 1.99 -8.34
N VAL A 108 -0.16 1.08 -8.54
CA VAL A 108 -0.88 0.95 -9.82
C VAL A 108 -1.72 2.19 -10.11
N ALA A 109 -2.43 2.71 -9.10
CA ALA A 109 -3.20 3.94 -9.24
C ALA A 109 -2.30 5.09 -9.73
N ALA A 110 -1.12 5.28 -9.14
CA ALA A 110 -0.15 6.29 -9.56
C ALA A 110 0.39 6.07 -10.98
N ILE A 111 0.66 4.83 -11.38
CA ILE A 111 1.07 4.51 -12.77
C ILE A 111 -0.03 4.92 -13.74
N ARG A 112 -1.30 4.62 -13.42
CA ARG A 112 -2.46 5.01 -14.24
C ARG A 112 -2.64 6.53 -14.32
N LEU A 113 -2.25 7.25 -13.26
CA LEU A 113 -2.16 8.73 -13.22
C LEU A 113 -0.90 9.29 -13.92
N GLY A 114 -0.09 8.45 -14.57
CA GLY A 114 1.01 8.87 -15.42
C GLY A 114 2.38 8.94 -14.75
N LEU A 115 2.54 8.42 -13.52
CA LEU A 115 3.86 8.33 -12.89
C LEU A 115 4.68 7.17 -13.45
N SER A 116 6.00 7.36 -13.56
CA SER A 116 6.92 6.25 -13.80
C SER A 116 6.91 5.24 -12.64
N ALA A 117 7.32 4.00 -12.91
CA ALA A 117 7.32 2.92 -11.92
C ALA A 117 8.10 3.27 -10.63
N SER A 118 9.25 3.96 -10.73
CA SER A 118 10.05 4.32 -9.56
C SER A 118 9.34 5.33 -8.65
N THR A 119 8.68 6.32 -9.26
CA THR A 119 8.01 7.38 -8.52
C THR A 119 6.65 6.92 -8.02
N ALA A 120 5.96 6.05 -8.77
CA ALA A 120 4.75 5.37 -8.32
C ALA A 120 5.01 4.47 -7.10
N ALA A 121 6.13 3.75 -7.07
CA ALA A 121 6.54 2.97 -5.89
C ALA A 121 6.73 3.87 -4.66
N MET A 122 7.29 5.06 -4.83
CA MET A 122 7.43 6.03 -3.75
C MET A 122 6.07 6.59 -3.30
N PHE A 123 5.17 6.90 -4.25
CA PHE A 123 3.80 7.31 -3.94
C PHE A 123 3.09 6.26 -3.09
N GLY A 124 3.14 4.99 -3.50
CA GLY A 124 2.52 3.89 -2.76
C GLY A 124 3.06 3.76 -1.33
N ASN A 125 4.38 3.85 -1.17
CA ASN A 125 5.05 3.83 0.14
C ASN A 125 4.64 5.02 1.04
N GLN A 126 4.52 6.21 0.47
CA GLN A 126 4.11 7.40 1.22
C GLN A 126 2.65 7.34 1.63
N LEU A 127 1.78 6.96 0.70
CA LEU A 127 0.35 6.87 0.94
C LEU A 127 0.02 5.78 1.97
N SER A 128 0.62 4.60 1.88
CA SER A 128 0.38 3.53 2.86
C SER A 128 0.77 3.96 4.28
N TYR A 129 1.92 4.62 4.41
CA TYR A 129 2.40 5.11 5.70
C TYR A 129 1.51 6.21 6.27
N ILE A 130 1.14 7.22 5.48
CA ILE A 130 0.31 8.32 6.01
C ILE A 130 -1.12 7.84 6.27
N ALA A 131 -1.67 6.94 5.46
CA ALA A 131 -3.02 6.42 5.68
C ALA A 131 -3.09 5.56 6.95
N SER A 132 -2.20 4.57 7.08
CA SER A 132 -2.25 3.56 8.15
C SER A 132 -1.48 3.94 9.43
N GLY A 133 -0.46 4.79 9.31
CA GLY A 133 0.52 5.06 10.35
C GLY A 133 1.51 3.91 10.61
N VAL A 134 1.50 2.88 9.78
CA VAL A 134 2.37 1.70 9.92
C VAL A 134 3.49 1.77 8.89
N ALA A 135 4.72 1.58 9.37
CA ALA A 135 5.85 1.37 8.48
C ALA A 135 5.92 -0.11 8.08
N THR A 136 5.51 -0.44 6.86
CA THR A 136 5.78 -1.74 6.22
C THR A 136 7.27 -1.86 5.91
N GLY A 137 7.79 -3.10 5.91
CA GLY A 137 9.23 -3.38 5.69
C GLY A 137 9.77 -2.99 4.30
N THR A 138 8.89 -2.59 3.38
CA THR A 138 9.19 -2.15 2.01
C THR A 138 9.37 -0.64 1.90
N ILE A 139 9.06 0.13 2.94
CA ILE A 139 9.09 1.58 2.87
C ILE A 139 10.52 2.12 2.95
N ASP A 140 10.93 2.78 1.87
CA ASP A 140 12.15 3.61 1.84
C ASP A 140 12.13 4.65 2.96
N GLU A 141 13.19 4.71 3.77
CA GLU A 141 13.32 5.70 4.83
C GLU A 141 13.22 7.14 4.30
N PHE A 142 13.71 7.39 3.09
CA PHE A 142 13.56 8.68 2.44
C PHE A 142 12.09 8.97 2.12
N ALA A 143 11.32 7.98 1.68
CA ALA A 143 9.90 8.17 1.39
C ALA A 143 9.14 8.62 2.64
N ARG A 144 9.43 8.06 3.82
CA ARG A 144 8.86 8.52 5.11
C ARG A 144 9.39 9.90 5.50
N GLY A 145 10.70 10.07 5.47
CA GLY A 145 11.34 11.29 5.97
C GLY A 145 11.14 12.51 5.08
N SER A 146 10.77 12.32 3.82
CA SER A 146 10.45 13.41 2.89
C SER A 146 9.01 13.90 3.02
N LEU A 147 8.19 13.31 3.89
CA LEU A 147 6.87 13.80 4.27
C LEU A 147 7.00 15.06 5.15
N LEU A 148 7.41 16.16 4.52
CA LEU A 148 7.80 17.41 5.20
C LEU A 148 6.61 18.32 5.57
N ASP A 149 5.44 17.77 5.84
CA ASP A 149 4.38 18.56 6.44
C ASP A 149 4.13 18.08 7.86
N GLU A 150 4.67 18.81 8.83
CA GLU A 150 4.52 18.55 10.28
C GLU A 150 3.04 18.54 10.71
N THR A 151 2.13 18.99 9.85
CA THR A 151 0.68 19.02 10.05
C THR A 151 -0.05 17.78 9.50
N ALA A 152 0.63 16.91 8.76
CA ALA A 152 0.01 15.71 8.21
C ALA A 152 -0.34 14.74 9.35
N GLN A 153 -1.61 14.69 9.74
CA GLN A 153 -2.13 13.68 10.66
C GLN A 153 -1.96 12.29 10.02
N ILE A 154 -0.92 11.58 10.45
CA ILE A 154 -0.62 10.21 10.06
C ILE A 154 -1.65 9.27 10.71
N GLY A 155 -2.02 8.21 10.00
CA GLY A 155 -2.93 7.18 10.49
C GLY A 155 -4.40 7.57 10.38
N TRP A 156 -4.81 8.37 9.38
CA TRP A 156 -6.21 8.82 9.28
C TRP A 156 -7.19 7.66 9.16
N CYS A 157 -6.80 6.53 8.54
CA CYS A 157 -7.68 5.38 8.35
C CYS A 157 -7.53 4.34 9.46
N ARG A 158 -6.79 4.65 10.54
CA ARG A 158 -6.46 3.68 11.59
C ARG A 158 -7.68 3.18 12.35
N ASP A 159 -8.63 4.06 12.64
CA ASP A 159 -9.79 3.73 13.47
C ASP A 159 -10.99 3.28 12.61
N SER A 160 -11.05 3.76 11.36
CA SER A 160 -12.12 3.48 10.41
C SER A 160 -11.56 3.24 8.99
N PRO A 161 -10.85 2.13 8.75
CA PRO A 161 -10.15 1.88 7.48
C PRO A 161 -11.08 1.80 6.26
N TRP A 162 -12.33 1.40 6.48
CA TRP A 162 -13.35 1.18 5.45
C TRP A 162 -14.30 2.37 5.25
N ALA A 163 -14.19 3.42 6.08
CA ALA A 163 -15.07 4.57 5.99
C ALA A 163 -14.68 5.45 4.80
N VAL A 164 -15.54 5.48 3.78
CA VAL A 164 -15.36 6.26 2.56
C VAL A 164 -15.11 7.74 2.87
N GLU A 165 -15.80 8.28 3.87
CA GLU A 165 -15.69 9.68 4.28
C GLU A 165 -14.29 10.03 4.76
N THR A 166 -13.60 9.09 5.41
CA THR A 166 -12.22 9.25 5.87
C THR A 166 -11.26 9.36 4.68
N TRP A 167 -11.47 8.56 3.64
CA TRP A 167 -10.67 8.60 2.41
C TRP A 167 -10.92 9.86 1.58
N ILE A 168 -12.18 10.28 1.45
CA ILE A 168 -12.54 11.54 0.78
C ILE A 168 -11.95 12.73 1.54
N SER A 169 -12.04 12.75 2.87
CA SER A 169 -11.49 13.85 3.68
C SER A 169 -9.96 13.94 3.61
N ALA A 170 -9.28 12.83 3.31
CA ALA A 170 -7.83 12.78 3.14
C ALA A 170 -7.36 13.24 1.74
N GLN A 171 -8.27 13.45 0.79
CA GLN A 171 -7.95 13.79 -0.60
C GLN A 171 -6.88 14.88 -0.76
N PRO A 172 -6.95 16.06 -0.10
CA PRO A 172 -5.93 17.11 -0.31
C PRO A 172 -4.51 16.65 0.02
N ARG A 173 -4.37 15.69 0.94
CA ARG A 173 -3.08 15.12 1.32
C ARG A 173 -2.59 14.12 0.29
N ILE A 174 -3.50 13.30 -0.24
CA ILE A 174 -3.20 12.35 -1.32
C ILE A 174 -2.74 13.12 -2.56
N GLU A 175 -3.43 14.20 -2.91
CA GLU A 175 -3.06 15.11 -3.99
C GLU A 175 -1.69 15.74 -3.77
N SER A 176 -1.39 16.23 -2.56
CA SER A 176 -0.07 16.79 -2.23
C SER A 176 1.08 15.78 -2.39
N ILE A 177 0.86 14.51 -2.03
CA ILE A 177 1.84 13.43 -2.23
C ILE A 177 2.01 13.17 -3.74
N LEU A 178 0.91 13.10 -4.48
CA LEU A 178 0.92 12.87 -5.92
C LEU A 178 1.64 13.97 -6.68
N ASP A 179 1.34 15.24 -6.39
CA ASP A 179 1.97 16.41 -7.01
C ASP A 179 3.48 16.43 -6.81
N ARG A 180 3.92 16.09 -5.60
CA ARG A 180 5.35 15.98 -5.29
C ARG A 180 6.00 14.87 -6.09
N CYS A 181 5.33 13.72 -6.18
CA CYS A 181 5.80 12.62 -6.99
C CYS A 181 5.87 13.01 -8.47
N LEU A 182 4.84 13.65 -9.04
CA LEU A 182 4.85 14.16 -10.41
C LEU A 182 5.97 15.17 -10.65
N LEU A 183 6.26 16.04 -9.68
CA LEU A 183 7.38 16.98 -9.75
C LEU A 183 8.73 16.25 -9.84
N TRP A 184 8.92 15.22 -9.02
CA TRP A 184 10.10 14.37 -9.01
C TRP A 184 10.24 13.55 -10.29
N ASP A 185 9.13 13.05 -10.82
CA ASP A 185 9.09 12.29 -12.06
C ASP A 185 9.50 13.14 -13.26
N LYS A 186 9.01 14.39 -13.32
CA LYS A 186 9.38 15.38 -14.35
C LYS A 186 10.80 15.91 -14.17
N ASN A 187 11.37 15.84 -12.96
CA ASN A 187 12.72 16.33 -12.65
C ASN A 187 13.56 15.30 -11.89
N PRO A 188 14.05 14.23 -12.56
CA PRO A 188 14.79 13.15 -11.88
C PRO A 188 16.08 13.62 -11.17
N LEU A 189 16.71 14.69 -11.67
CA LEU A 189 17.87 15.31 -11.04
C LEU A 189 17.52 15.94 -9.68
N LEU A 190 16.37 16.62 -9.59
CA LEU A 190 15.89 17.20 -8.33
C LEU A 190 15.62 16.11 -7.31
N PHE A 191 14.94 15.03 -7.73
CA PHE A 191 14.69 13.86 -6.88
C PHE A 191 16.00 13.27 -6.33
N THR A 192 16.98 13.05 -7.20
CA THR A 192 18.28 12.50 -6.81
C THR A 192 19.01 13.41 -5.82
N GLN A 193 19.02 14.72 -6.07
CA GLN A 193 19.67 15.71 -5.19
C GLN A 193 18.98 15.77 -3.81
N GLN A 194 17.66 15.85 -3.77
CA GLN A 194 16.92 15.89 -2.50
C GLN A 194 17.13 14.62 -1.68
N ARG A 195 17.11 13.45 -2.35
CA ARG A 195 17.39 12.16 -1.70
C ARG A 195 18.81 12.10 -1.14
N GLN A 196 19.81 12.58 -1.89
CA GLN A 196 21.19 12.66 -1.41
C GLN A 196 21.33 13.61 -0.21
N LEU A 197 20.74 14.80 -0.28
CA LEU A 197 20.78 15.79 0.81
C LEU A 197 20.14 15.23 2.09
N TRP A 198 19.00 14.54 1.95
CA TRP A 198 18.32 13.91 3.10
C TRP A 198 19.19 12.86 3.79
N TYR A 199 19.80 11.94 3.02
CA TYR A 199 20.71 10.95 3.60
C TYR A 199 21.99 11.57 4.19
N GLN A 200 22.50 12.65 3.59
CA GLN A 200 23.62 13.39 4.15
C GLN A 200 23.27 14.02 5.50
N ALA A 201 22.13 14.71 5.60
CA ALA A 201 21.65 15.30 6.85
C ALA A 201 21.50 14.25 7.96
N ARG A 202 20.86 13.10 7.66
CA ARG A 202 20.73 11.99 8.62
C ARG A 202 22.06 11.44 9.12
N ARG A 203 23.07 11.34 8.24
CA ARG A 203 24.42 10.90 8.65
C ARG A 203 25.07 11.87 9.63
N PHE A 204 24.85 13.18 9.47
CA PHE A 204 25.33 14.18 10.41
C PHE A 204 24.63 14.09 11.76
N GLU A 205 23.30 13.96 11.80
CA GLU A 205 22.54 13.80 13.04
C GLU A 205 22.97 12.56 13.84
N THR A 206 23.15 11.43 13.15
CA THR A 206 23.57 10.17 13.78
C THR A 206 24.96 10.30 14.40
N ARG A 207 25.90 10.95 13.71
CA ARG A 207 27.26 11.22 14.25
C ARG A 207 27.23 12.17 15.43
N ALA A 208 26.46 13.26 15.34
CA ALA A 208 26.34 14.25 16.42
C ALA A 208 25.73 13.65 17.70
N HIS A 209 24.83 12.67 17.58
CA HIS A 209 24.32 11.92 18.73
C HIS A 209 25.35 10.95 19.32
N THR A 210 26.16 10.31 18.48
CA THR A 210 27.20 9.36 18.92
C THR A 210 28.35 10.06 19.64
N GLU A 211 28.73 11.27 19.22
CA GLU A 211 29.81 12.07 19.84
C GLU A 211 29.39 12.77 21.14
N ARG A 212 28.09 12.82 21.45
CA ARG A 212 27.54 13.38 22.70
C ARG A 212 27.21 12.32 23.76
N SER A 213 27.39 11.03 23.42
CA SER A 213 27.17 9.87 24.30
C SER A 213 28.47 9.41 24.94
#